data_AF-A0A4Y3KDY3-F1
#
_entry.id   AF-A0A4Y3KDY3-F1
#
_cell.length_a   1.000
_cell.length_b   1.000
_cell.length_c   1.000
_cell.angle_alpha   90.00
_cell.angle_beta   90.00
_cell.angle_gamma   90.00
#
_symmetry.space_group_name_H-M   'P 1'
#
loop_
_entity.id
_entity.type
_entity.pdbx_description
1 polymer ?
#
loop_
_entity_poly.entity_id
_entity_poly.type
_entity_poly.pdbx_seq_one_letter_code
_entity_poly.pdbx_strand_id
1 'polypeptide(L)'
;MNLDQMLNGARDEIAQATAPIDDRTLTRVRGTVRRARIQRHTFESVGAAACAGVLGLGAWTLTSSDSSTPVDPATGSTTTGPTGTPSPTAEPTAEPTTAADDGPAVRADEIDDATVLARLSAPRTGERWFDEAMDASDALDALFTPDELANGPEYRLTLVGDREASAIYALSFPAAQTDDSVLWAPRVELYEIDEDGPRAIVCPSARTTDACASEFSSSKAAEDRDTFYDTLTLPASLALGDGWALSTDATRAEADRVGGVALPAADSPEHLEVVAAFGPLTVARRDVVSDVDGLRSSSYVVTTPFGSMIPVADADVPGLDYLDITWDDGVDRSTRVADGDWANYAQAPAVGTCSTAQFSVESSHDATAWRTAGRTADGRDVVVPVAGNPLAAAVHDWQLSHSGTIDEKTGETVTGLDAGYRFATTEEFLAAQSLYGVQGPGGEWHLHLRPEATNVVYECA
;
A
#
# COMPACT_ATOMS: atom_id res chain seq x y z
N MET A 1 39.16 -36.78 -22.25
CA MET A 1 39.43 -35.51 -21.54
C MET A 1 38.83 -35.65 -20.14
N ASN A 2 39.63 -35.54 -19.08
CA ASN A 2 39.22 -35.89 -17.72
C ASN A 2 38.54 -34.67 -17.05
N LEU A 3 37.47 -34.90 -16.29
CA LEU A 3 36.63 -33.86 -15.67
C LEU A 3 37.47 -32.91 -14.79
N ASP A 4 38.44 -33.45 -14.07
CA ASP A 4 39.36 -32.67 -13.24
C ASP A 4 40.24 -31.71 -14.04
N GLN A 5 40.57 -32.06 -15.28
CA GLN A 5 41.36 -31.22 -16.17
C GLN A 5 40.52 -30.07 -16.75
N MET A 6 39.22 -30.30 -16.96
CA MET A 6 38.27 -29.27 -17.38
C MET A 6 37.93 -28.30 -16.25
N LEU A 7 37.73 -28.82 -15.04
CA LEU A 7 37.40 -27.99 -13.87
C LEU A 7 38.57 -27.12 -13.43
N ASN A 8 39.80 -27.64 -13.49
CA ASN A 8 40.99 -26.83 -13.20
C ASN A 8 41.26 -25.79 -14.29
N GLY A 9 41.05 -26.13 -15.57
CA GLY A 9 41.15 -25.18 -16.67
C GLY A 9 40.16 -24.01 -16.56
N ALA A 10 38.89 -24.30 -16.24
CA ALA A 10 37.88 -23.28 -16.03
C ALA A 10 38.15 -22.40 -14.80
N ARG A 11 38.68 -22.99 -13.72
CA ARG A 11 39.07 -22.24 -12.52
C ARG A 11 40.20 -21.25 -12.80
N ASP A 12 41.20 -21.65 -13.57
CA ASP A 12 42.35 -20.81 -13.90
C ASP A 12 41.97 -19.70 -14.90
N GLU A 13 41.04 -19.96 -15.82
CA GLU A 13 40.47 -18.95 -16.73
C GLU A 13 39.63 -17.90 -15.97
N ILE A 14 38.80 -18.32 -15.01
CA ILE A 14 38.00 -17.41 -14.19
C ILE A 14 38.91 -16.55 -13.29
N ALA A 15 39.96 -17.14 -12.72
CA ALA A 15 40.93 -16.43 -11.89
C ALA A 15 41.79 -15.44 -12.69
N GLN A 16 42.04 -15.68 -13.98
CA GLN A 16 42.72 -14.72 -14.86
C GLN A 16 41.80 -13.61 -15.38
N ALA A 17 40.49 -13.86 -15.50
CA ALA A 17 39.51 -12.91 -16.02
C ALA A 17 39.01 -11.89 -14.97
N THR A 18 39.25 -12.15 -13.67
CA THR A 18 38.80 -11.27 -12.59
C THR A 18 40.00 -10.63 -11.88
N ALA A 19 40.04 -9.29 -11.86
CA ALA A 19 40.95 -8.54 -10.99
C ALA A 19 40.74 -8.98 -9.52
N PRO A 20 41.74 -8.87 -8.62
CA PRO A 20 41.59 -9.28 -7.24
C PRO A 20 40.39 -8.59 -6.61
N ILE A 21 39.36 -9.40 -6.35
CA ILE A 21 38.09 -8.98 -5.76
C ILE A 21 38.38 -8.66 -4.29
N ASP A 22 38.05 -7.46 -3.83
CA ASP A 22 38.19 -7.12 -2.41
C ASP A 22 37.28 -8.00 -1.54
N ASP A 23 37.63 -8.18 -0.26
CA ASP A 23 36.89 -9.07 0.65
C ASP A 23 35.43 -8.64 0.85
N ARG A 24 35.10 -7.35 0.66
CA ARG A 24 33.72 -6.83 0.71
C ARG A 24 32.88 -7.32 -0.47
N THR A 25 33.45 -7.27 -1.66
CA THR A 25 32.83 -7.73 -2.90
C THR A 25 32.71 -9.26 -2.90
N LEU A 26 33.70 -9.96 -2.34
CA LEU A 26 33.65 -11.41 -2.18
C LEU A 26 32.54 -11.86 -1.22
N THR A 27 32.31 -11.10 -0.15
CA THR A 27 31.23 -11.34 0.82
C THR A 27 29.86 -11.08 0.19
N ARG A 28 29.73 -10.01 -0.61
CA ARG A 28 28.53 -9.69 -1.38
C ARG A 28 28.19 -10.80 -2.39
N VAL A 29 29.17 -11.28 -3.17
CA VAL A 29 28.98 -12.36 -4.15
C VAL A 29 28.60 -13.69 -3.50
N ARG A 30 29.22 -14.02 -2.35
CA ARG A 30 28.85 -15.22 -1.58
C ARG A 30 27.41 -15.14 -1.07
N GLY A 31 26.96 -13.97 -0.60
CA GLY A 31 25.56 -13.73 -0.26
C GLY A 31 24.61 -13.92 -1.46
N THR A 32 25.00 -13.48 -2.66
CA THR A 32 24.20 -13.66 -3.88
C THR A 32 24.06 -15.12 -4.32
N VAL A 33 25.14 -15.90 -4.30
CA VAL A 33 25.11 -17.33 -4.67
C VAL A 33 24.35 -18.15 -3.62
N ARG A 34 24.41 -17.74 -2.36
CA ARG A 34 23.66 -18.34 -1.24
C ARG A 34 22.13 -18.17 -1.42
N ARG A 35 21.68 -16.96 -1.79
CA ARG A 35 20.27 -16.62 -2.07
C ARG A 35 19.63 -17.45 -3.19
N ALA A 36 20.35 -17.64 -4.30
CA ALA A 36 19.85 -18.41 -5.44
C ALA A 36 19.68 -19.92 -5.14
N ARG A 37 20.33 -20.43 -4.08
CA ARG A 37 20.28 -21.84 -3.70
C ARG A 37 19.09 -22.18 -2.81
N ILE A 38 18.69 -21.25 -1.93
CA ILE A 38 17.52 -21.41 -1.05
C ILE A 38 16.23 -21.49 -1.88
N GLN A 39 16.05 -20.58 -2.85
CA GLN A 39 14.86 -20.55 -3.72
C GLN A 39 14.62 -21.86 -4.50
N ARG A 40 15.68 -22.66 -4.76
CA ARG A 40 15.55 -23.94 -5.46
C ARG A 40 15.13 -25.10 -4.57
N HIS A 41 15.38 -25.06 -3.25
CA HIS A 41 15.08 -26.18 -2.36
C HIS A 41 13.66 -26.17 -1.80
N THR A 42 12.99 -25.02 -1.76
CA THR A 42 11.57 -24.90 -1.33
C THR A 42 10.60 -25.61 -2.28
N PHE A 43 10.97 -25.80 -3.55
CA PHE A 43 10.11 -26.43 -4.56
C PHE A 43 9.99 -27.96 -4.47
N GLU A 44 10.83 -28.67 -3.68
CA GLU A 44 10.92 -30.14 -3.73
C GLU A 44 10.17 -30.89 -2.60
N SER A 45 9.54 -30.20 -1.63
CA SER A 45 9.09 -30.82 -0.36
C SER A 45 7.58 -30.74 0.01
N VAL A 46 6.67 -30.54 -0.95
CA VAL A 46 5.20 -30.38 -0.69
C VAL A 46 4.44 -31.73 -0.56
N GLY A 47 5.00 -32.70 0.16
CA GLY A 47 4.55 -34.10 0.10
C GLY A 47 3.61 -34.62 1.20
N ALA A 48 3.58 -34.04 2.41
CA ALA A 48 2.88 -34.70 3.52
C ALA A 48 2.64 -33.78 4.73
N ALA A 49 1.39 -33.38 4.97
CA ALA A 49 0.69 -33.47 6.27
C ALA A 49 -0.50 -32.51 6.32
N ALA A 50 -1.68 -33.02 5.95
CA ALA A 50 -2.95 -32.45 6.39
C ALA A 50 -3.30 -33.03 7.78
N CYS A 51 -3.78 -32.20 8.72
CA CYS A 51 -4.89 -32.52 9.64
C CYS A 51 -5.09 -31.44 10.74
N ALA A 52 -6.33 -30.91 10.80
CA ALA A 52 -7.15 -30.60 11.99
C ALA A 52 -7.34 -29.13 12.48
N GLY A 53 -8.63 -28.73 12.50
CA GLY A 53 -9.26 -27.73 13.39
C GLY A 53 -9.66 -26.41 12.71
N VAL A 54 -10.88 -26.06 12.28
CA VAL A 54 -12.29 -26.18 12.76
C VAL A 54 -12.72 -25.11 13.79
N LEU A 55 -13.47 -24.11 13.27
CA LEU A 55 -14.55 -23.25 13.82
C LEU A 55 -14.25 -21.83 14.34
N GLY A 56 -14.93 -20.85 13.72
CA GLY A 56 -15.23 -19.53 14.28
C GLY A 56 -15.88 -18.53 13.32
N LEU A 57 -17.10 -18.80 12.84
CA LEU A 57 -17.92 -17.86 12.05
C LEU A 57 -18.83 -17.02 12.96
N GLY A 58 -18.98 -15.72 12.67
CA GLY A 58 -20.23 -14.99 12.95
C GLY A 58 -20.15 -13.47 13.22
N ALA A 59 -20.80 -12.72 12.32
CA ALA A 59 -21.45 -11.40 12.48
C ALA A 59 -20.60 -10.12 12.29
N TRP A 60 -20.68 -9.55 11.08
CA TRP A 60 -20.38 -8.15 10.77
C TRP A 60 -21.70 -7.36 10.71
N THR A 61 -21.90 -6.43 11.63
CA THR A 61 -22.82 -5.29 11.49
C THR A 61 -22.05 -4.08 12.02
N LEU A 62 -21.62 -3.17 11.15
CA LEU A 62 -20.96 -1.94 11.58
C LEU A 62 -21.93 -0.77 11.50
N THR A 63 -22.21 -0.28 12.69
CA THR A 63 -22.96 0.92 13.04
C THR A 63 -22.21 2.17 12.62
N SER A 64 -22.95 3.11 12.03
CA SER A 64 -22.63 4.54 12.02
C SER A 64 -22.29 5.01 13.43
N SER A 65 -21.14 5.68 13.58
CA SER A 65 -20.74 6.27 14.86
C SER A 65 -21.45 7.62 15.03
N ASP A 66 -22.48 7.62 15.86
CA ASP A 66 -23.09 8.83 16.43
C ASP A 66 -22.04 9.60 17.23
N SER A 67 -21.59 10.75 16.72
CA SER A 67 -20.72 11.66 17.46
C SER A 67 -21.55 12.43 18.49
N SER A 68 -21.36 12.15 19.78
CA SER A 68 -21.75 13.10 20.82
C SER A 68 -20.89 12.97 22.07
N THR A 69 -20.04 13.98 22.33
CA THR A 69 -20.18 14.93 23.44
C THR A 69 -19.05 15.97 23.44
N PRO A 70 -19.25 17.16 24.05
CA PRO A 70 -18.72 18.44 23.59
C PRO A 70 -17.57 18.99 24.46
N VAL A 71 -16.73 19.85 23.89
CA VAL A 71 -15.79 20.69 24.64
C VAL A 71 -16.13 22.17 24.42
N ASP A 72 -16.37 22.87 25.54
CA ASP A 72 -16.69 24.30 25.64
C ASP A 72 -15.62 25.21 24.99
N PRO A 73 -16.01 26.26 24.25
CA PRO A 73 -15.11 27.34 23.93
C PRO A 73 -15.03 28.35 25.08
N ALA A 74 -13.79 28.69 25.44
CA ALA A 74 -13.47 29.73 26.41
C ALA A 74 -14.09 31.09 26.05
N THR A 75 -14.64 31.73 27.08
CA THR A 75 -15.19 33.08 27.13
C THR A 75 -14.27 34.16 26.56
N GLY A 76 -14.79 34.94 25.62
CA GLY A 76 -14.33 36.29 25.29
C GLY A 76 -15.53 37.20 25.01
N SER A 77 -15.99 37.92 26.02
CA SER A 77 -17.04 38.94 25.88
C SER A 77 -16.49 40.22 25.24
N THR A 78 -17.23 40.81 24.28
CA THR A 78 -17.48 42.26 24.20
C THR A 78 -18.76 42.54 23.40
N THR A 79 -19.38 43.67 23.71
CA THR A 79 -20.83 43.92 23.69
C THR A 79 -21.26 44.92 22.59
N THR A 80 -22.48 44.72 22.03
CA THR A 80 -23.43 45.65 21.32
C THR A 80 -22.95 46.36 20.04
N GLY A 81 -23.63 46.40 18.87
CA GLY A 81 -25.04 46.42 18.42
C GLY A 81 -25.25 47.70 17.54
N PRO A 82 -26.34 47.95 16.75
CA PRO A 82 -27.26 47.09 15.99
C PRO A 82 -27.46 47.55 14.49
N THR A 83 -28.29 46.78 13.75
CA THR A 83 -29.14 47.16 12.59
C THR A 83 -28.52 47.48 11.22
N GLY A 84 -28.91 46.69 10.21
CA GLY A 84 -28.80 47.08 8.79
C GLY A 84 -29.00 45.93 7.81
N THR A 85 -30.26 45.54 7.55
CA THR A 85 -30.62 44.76 6.34
C THR A 85 -30.45 45.64 5.11
N PRO A 86 -29.78 45.15 4.05
CA PRO A 86 -30.53 44.85 2.83
C PRO A 86 -30.16 43.50 2.21
N SER A 87 -31.20 42.86 1.67
CA SER A 87 -31.14 41.70 0.81
C SER A 87 -30.49 42.04 -0.54
N PRO A 88 -29.63 41.17 -1.10
CA PRO A 88 -29.45 41.08 -2.53
C PRO A 88 -30.15 39.83 -3.09
N THR A 89 -30.93 40.10 -4.12
CA THR A 89 -31.57 39.21 -5.07
C THR A 89 -30.69 38.04 -5.50
N ALA A 90 -31.27 36.84 -5.50
CA ALA A 90 -30.68 35.65 -6.11
C ALA A 90 -30.50 35.87 -7.62
N GLU A 91 -29.26 35.76 -8.08
CA GLU A 91 -28.92 35.59 -9.48
C GLU A 91 -29.28 34.15 -9.88
N PRO A 92 -29.93 33.90 -11.03
CA PRO A 92 -30.22 32.54 -11.47
C PRO A 92 -28.90 31.89 -11.91
N THR A 93 -28.34 31.03 -11.05
CA THR A 93 -27.26 30.12 -11.45
C THR A 93 -27.80 29.23 -12.56
N ALA A 94 -27.13 29.28 -13.71
CA ALA A 94 -27.49 28.54 -14.91
C ALA A 94 -27.70 27.05 -14.62
N GLU A 95 -28.77 26.49 -15.18
CA GLU A 95 -28.95 25.04 -15.30
C GLU A 95 -27.68 24.43 -15.92
N PRO A 96 -27.26 23.24 -15.47
CA PRO A 96 -26.16 22.54 -16.11
C PRO A 96 -26.54 22.31 -17.58
N THR A 97 -25.73 22.87 -18.47
CA THR A 97 -25.82 22.61 -19.90
C THR A 97 -25.76 21.09 -20.07
N THR A 98 -26.87 20.51 -20.51
CA THR A 98 -26.95 19.08 -20.82
C THR A 98 -25.86 18.80 -21.85
N ALA A 99 -24.88 17.96 -21.48
CA ALA A 99 -23.87 17.50 -22.42
C ALA A 99 -24.58 16.91 -23.64
N ALA A 100 -24.02 17.16 -24.82
CA ALA A 100 -24.49 16.50 -26.04
C ALA A 100 -24.51 14.99 -25.80
N ASP A 101 -25.52 14.33 -26.35
CA ASP A 101 -25.67 12.87 -26.34
C ASP A 101 -24.57 12.27 -27.22
N ASP A 102 -23.36 12.15 -26.66
CA ASP A 102 -22.12 11.76 -27.34
C ASP A 102 -22.02 10.23 -27.59
N GLY A 103 -23.14 9.50 -27.47
CA GLY A 103 -23.18 8.05 -27.55
C GLY A 103 -22.70 7.36 -26.27
N PRO A 104 -22.51 6.02 -26.30
CA PRO A 104 -22.01 5.27 -25.14
C PRO A 104 -20.67 5.84 -24.67
N ALA A 105 -20.47 5.89 -23.35
CA ALA A 105 -19.20 6.34 -22.79
C ALA A 105 -18.05 5.45 -23.29
N VAL A 106 -16.97 6.08 -23.74
CA VAL A 106 -15.75 5.39 -24.20
C VAL A 106 -14.58 5.81 -23.32
N ARG A 107 -13.67 4.86 -23.07
CA ARG A 107 -12.38 5.11 -22.42
C ARG A 107 -11.52 6.04 -23.26
N ALA A 108 -10.60 6.78 -22.62
CA ALA A 108 -9.71 7.70 -23.30
C ALA A 108 -8.25 7.52 -22.83
N ASP A 109 -7.29 7.80 -23.71
CA ASP A 109 -5.86 7.72 -23.38
C ASP A 109 -5.46 8.77 -22.34
N GLU A 110 -6.02 9.96 -22.43
CA GLU A 110 -5.76 11.05 -21.49
C GLU A 110 -7.07 11.63 -20.97
N ILE A 111 -7.16 11.78 -19.65
CA ILE A 111 -8.25 12.46 -18.95
C ILE A 111 -7.60 13.31 -17.87
N ASP A 112 -7.82 14.63 -17.90
CA ASP A 112 -7.31 15.53 -16.87
C ASP A 112 -8.04 15.37 -15.53
N ASP A 113 -7.39 15.74 -14.43
CA ASP A 113 -7.93 15.55 -13.09
C ASP A 113 -9.23 16.33 -12.85
N ALA A 114 -9.41 17.51 -13.46
CA ALA A 114 -10.66 18.26 -13.31
C ALA A 114 -11.84 17.48 -13.93
N THR A 115 -11.61 16.84 -15.05
CA THR A 115 -12.57 15.97 -15.73
C THR A 115 -12.80 14.68 -14.95
N VAL A 116 -11.75 14.05 -14.40
CA VAL A 116 -11.90 12.88 -13.51
C VAL A 116 -12.78 13.26 -12.31
N LEU A 117 -12.45 14.33 -11.58
CA LEU A 117 -13.20 14.77 -10.40
C LEU A 117 -14.67 15.12 -10.71
N ALA A 118 -14.94 15.73 -11.87
CA ALA A 118 -16.30 15.99 -12.32
C ALA A 118 -17.08 14.68 -12.55
N ARG A 119 -16.44 13.68 -13.18
CA ARG A 119 -17.04 12.36 -13.46
C ARG A 119 -17.20 11.50 -12.21
N LEU A 120 -16.32 11.64 -11.22
CA LEU A 120 -16.52 11.03 -9.90
C LEU A 120 -17.85 11.49 -9.26
N SER A 121 -18.19 12.77 -9.43
CA SER A 121 -19.42 13.36 -8.86
C SER A 121 -20.67 13.17 -9.73
N ALA A 122 -20.48 13.00 -11.04
CA ALA A 122 -21.54 12.83 -12.02
C ALA A 122 -21.06 11.85 -13.12
N PRO A 123 -21.09 10.53 -12.85
CA PRO A 123 -20.56 9.53 -13.76
C PRO A 123 -21.41 9.40 -15.02
N ARG A 124 -20.76 9.11 -16.15
CA ARG A 124 -21.42 8.91 -17.45
C ARG A 124 -21.73 7.45 -17.74
N THR A 125 -21.09 6.54 -17.02
CA THR A 125 -21.16 5.09 -17.23
C THR A 125 -22.43 4.45 -16.65
N GLY A 126 -23.28 5.22 -15.96
CA GLY A 126 -24.59 4.77 -15.49
C GLY A 126 -24.53 3.82 -14.29
N GLU A 127 -23.35 3.64 -13.70
CA GLU A 127 -23.13 2.83 -12.52
C GLU A 127 -23.77 3.43 -11.28
N ARG A 128 -24.26 2.54 -10.42
CA ARG A 128 -24.79 2.84 -9.11
C ARG A 128 -24.18 1.87 -8.11
N TRP A 129 -23.64 2.42 -7.03
CA TRP A 129 -23.09 1.65 -5.92
C TRP A 129 -24.10 1.61 -4.78
N PHE A 130 -24.16 0.49 -4.08
CA PHE A 130 -25.00 0.35 -2.90
C PHE A 130 -24.25 0.85 -1.67
N ASP A 131 -24.97 1.55 -0.79
CA ASP A 131 -24.42 2.02 0.49
C ASP A 131 -23.97 0.84 1.37
N GLU A 132 -24.66 -0.29 1.26
CA GLU A 132 -24.35 -1.54 1.95
C GLU A 132 -24.15 -2.66 0.94
N ALA A 133 -22.95 -3.26 0.93
CA ALA A 133 -22.67 -4.46 0.16
C ALA A 133 -23.48 -5.64 0.73
N MET A 134 -24.14 -6.38 -0.15
CA MET A 134 -25.00 -7.51 0.24
C MET A 134 -24.26 -8.83 -0.01
N ASP A 135 -24.29 -9.75 0.96
CA ASP A 135 -23.81 -11.11 0.73
C ASP A 135 -24.55 -11.74 -0.45
N ALA A 136 -23.80 -12.23 -1.42
CA ALA A 136 -24.30 -12.83 -2.65
C ALA A 136 -23.64 -14.19 -2.89
N SER A 137 -23.31 -14.89 -1.80
CA SER A 137 -22.70 -16.23 -1.87
C SER A 137 -23.56 -17.25 -2.63
N ASP A 138 -24.85 -17.01 -2.78
CA ASP A 138 -25.76 -17.81 -3.61
C ASP A 138 -25.55 -17.65 -5.11
N ALA A 139 -24.90 -16.57 -5.56
CA ALA A 139 -24.55 -16.33 -6.97
C ALA A 139 -23.14 -16.86 -7.35
N LEU A 140 -22.41 -17.48 -6.42
CA LEU A 140 -21.08 -18.05 -6.70
C LEU A 140 -21.10 -19.15 -7.76
N ASP A 141 -22.22 -19.87 -7.88
CA ASP A 141 -22.42 -20.90 -8.90
C ASP A 141 -22.57 -20.34 -10.33
N ALA A 142 -22.85 -19.04 -10.48
CA ALA A 142 -22.73 -18.35 -11.76
C ALA A 142 -21.26 -18.21 -12.18
N LEU A 143 -20.34 -18.02 -11.23
CA LEU A 143 -18.92 -17.77 -11.48
C LEU A 143 -18.06 -19.04 -11.50
N PHE A 144 -18.45 -20.08 -10.77
CA PHE A 144 -17.62 -21.27 -10.56
C PHE A 144 -18.41 -22.57 -10.76
N THR A 145 -17.72 -23.64 -11.11
CA THR A 145 -18.29 -24.99 -11.11
C THR A 145 -18.43 -25.52 -9.68
N PRO A 146 -19.30 -26.51 -9.43
CA PRO A 146 -19.42 -27.12 -8.10
C PRO A 146 -18.12 -27.71 -7.56
N ASP A 147 -17.25 -28.24 -8.44
CA ASP A 147 -15.96 -28.82 -8.05
C ASP A 147 -14.97 -27.73 -7.60
N GLU A 148 -14.97 -26.57 -8.27
CA GLU A 148 -14.15 -25.42 -7.89
C GLU A 148 -14.62 -24.78 -6.59
N LEU A 149 -15.92 -24.73 -6.33
CA LEU A 149 -16.44 -24.23 -5.04
C LEU A 149 -16.15 -25.22 -3.90
N ALA A 150 -16.15 -26.52 -4.18
CA ALA A 150 -15.87 -27.55 -3.16
C ALA A 150 -14.39 -27.64 -2.79
N ASN A 151 -13.48 -27.34 -3.72
CA ASN A 151 -12.03 -27.49 -3.53
C ASN A 151 -11.24 -26.17 -3.59
N GLY A 152 -11.90 -25.04 -3.85
CA GLY A 152 -11.30 -23.73 -3.97
C GLY A 152 -11.09 -23.01 -2.64
N PRO A 153 -10.50 -21.81 -2.67
CA PRO A 153 -10.42 -20.93 -1.50
C PRO A 153 -11.81 -20.53 -0.99
N GLU A 154 -11.86 -19.96 0.21
CA GLU A 154 -13.08 -19.32 0.73
C GLU A 154 -13.37 -18.07 -0.10
N TYR A 155 -14.22 -18.19 -1.11
CA TYR A 155 -14.70 -17.07 -1.91
C TYR A 155 -15.72 -16.24 -1.12
N ARG A 156 -15.59 -14.91 -1.19
CA ARG A 156 -16.62 -13.99 -0.68
C ARG A 156 -17.13 -13.12 -1.80
N LEU A 157 -18.33 -13.44 -2.28
CA LEU A 157 -19.01 -12.68 -3.32
C LEU A 157 -20.01 -11.71 -2.68
N THR A 158 -19.89 -10.44 -3.03
CA THR A 158 -20.79 -9.39 -2.55
C THR A 158 -21.41 -8.68 -3.73
N LEU A 159 -22.71 -8.43 -3.66
CA LEU A 159 -23.41 -7.53 -4.57
C LEU A 159 -23.15 -6.10 -4.10
N VAL A 160 -22.53 -5.31 -4.98
CA VAL A 160 -22.01 -3.97 -4.65
C VAL A 160 -22.67 -2.85 -5.43
N GLY A 161 -23.39 -3.17 -6.50
CA GLY A 161 -24.04 -2.16 -7.32
C GLY A 161 -24.79 -2.72 -8.51
N ASP A 162 -25.23 -1.81 -9.38
CA ASP A 162 -25.87 -2.11 -10.64
C ASP A 162 -25.43 -1.11 -11.72
N ARG A 163 -25.47 -1.55 -12.98
CA ARG A 163 -25.32 -0.71 -14.16
C ARG A 163 -26.33 -1.17 -15.21
N GLU A 164 -27.32 -0.34 -15.47
CA GLU A 164 -28.46 -0.69 -16.33
C GLU A 164 -29.17 -1.99 -15.88
N ALA A 165 -29.06 -3.06 -16.66
CA ALA A 165 -29.66 -4.37 -16.35
C ALA A 165 -28.67 -5.33 -15.67
N SER A 166 -27.39 -4.96 -15.58
CA SER A 166 -26.32 -5.82 -15.05
C SER A 166 -26.11 -5.54 -13.57
N ALA A 167 -26.03 -6.59 -12.76
CA ALA A 167 -25.66 -6.50 -11.36
C ALA A 167 -24.13 -6.56 -11.23
N ILE A 168 -23.56 -5.67 -10.41
CA ILE A 168 -22.11 -5.57 -10.19
C ILE A 168 -21.76 -6.27 -8.88
N TYR A 169 -20.83 -7.21 -8.96
CA TYR A 169 -20.34 -8.00 -7.84
C TYR A 169 -18.85 -7.78 -7.60
N ALA A 170 -18.47 -7.76 -6.33
CA ALA A 170 -17.09 -7.80 -5.89
C ALA A 170 -16.80 -9.18 -5.28
N LEU A 171 -15.86 -9.91 -5.90
CA LEU A 171 -15.32 -11.15 -5.40
C LEU A 171 -14.03 -10.85 -4.62
N SER A 172 -14.06 -11.10 -3.32
CA SER A 172 -12.90 -10.90 -2.44
C SER A 172 -12.28 -12.24 -2.05
N PHE A 173 -10.96 -12.23 -1.99
CA PHE A 173 -10.15 -13.34 -1.50
C PHE A 173 -9.71 -12.97 -0.08
N PRO A 174 -10.21 -13.64 0.96
CA PRO A 174 -9.70 -13.43 2.31
C PRO A 174 -8.21 -13.75 2.33
N ALA A 175 -7.44 -12.96 3.07
CA ALA A 175 -6.03 -13.28 3.31
C ALA A 175 -5.95 -14.68 3.92
N ALA A 176 -5.35 -15.63 3.20
CA ALA A 176 -5.08 -16.94 3.74
C ALA A 176 -4.05 -16.77 4.87
N GLN A 177 -4.48 -16.79 6.12
CA GLN A 177 -3.58 -17.06 7.23
C GLN A 177 -3.27 -18.56 7.19
N THR A 178 -2.18 -18.93 6.53
CA THR A 178 -1.57 -20.25 6.68
C THR A 178 -0.17 -20.07 7.24
N ASP A 179 0.16 -20.87 8.26
CA ASP A 179 1.47 -20.88 8.91
C ASP A 179 2.64 -21.24 7.95
N ASP A 180 2.36 -21.67 6.70
CA ASP A 180 3.36 -22.24 5.78
C ASP A 180 3.22 -21.77 4.31
N SER A 181 2.90 -20.48 4.08
CA SER A 181 3.03 -19.75 2.80
C SER A 181 2.16 -20.22 1.61
N VAL A 182 1.23 -19.37 1.19
CA VAL A 182 1.14 -18.72 -0.14
C VAL A 182 0.13 -17.60 0.09
N LEU A 183 0.62 -16.37 0.24
CA LEU A 183 -0.24 -15.19 0.24
C LEU A 183 -0.83 -15.09 -1.17
N TRP A 184 -2.05 -15.60 -1.37
CA TRP A 184 -2.92 -14.92 -2.33
C TRP A 184 -3.04 -13.50 -1.79
N ALA A 185 -2.30 -12.57 -2.38
CA ALA A 185 -2.37 -11.18 -1.98
C ALA A 185 -3.86 -10.81 -1.97
N PRO A 186 -4.39 -10.33 -0.83
CA PRO A 186 -5.80 -10.02 -0.72
C PRO A 186 -6.14 -9.09 -1.88
N ARG A 187 -7.07 -9.49 -2.73
CA ARG A 187 -7.50 -8.71 -3.88
C ARG A 187 -9.01 -8.78 -4.03
N VAL A 188 -9.54 -7.82 -4.77
CA VAL A 188 -10.94 -7.76 -5.16
C VAL A 188 -11.00 -7.81 -6.67
N GLU A 189 -11.80 -8.73 -7.19
CA GLU A 189 -12.12 -8.86 -8.61
C GLU A 189 -13.57 -8.37 -8.82
N LEU A 190 -13.80 -7.64 -9.91
CA LEU A 190 -15.12 -7.10 -10.25
C LEU A 190 -15.77 -7.93 -11.34
N TYR A 191 -17.06 -8.21 -11.17
CA TYR A 191 -17.87 -8.96 -12.12
C TYR A 191 -19.17 -8.24 -12.40
N GLU A 192 -19.63 -8.27 -13.64
CA GLU A 192 -21.02 -7.99 -13.98
C GLU A 192 -21.73 -9.31 -14.32
N ILE A 193 -22.96 -9.49 -13.85
CA ILE A 193 -23.78 -10.65 -14.19
C ILE A 193 -25.14 -10.16 -14.67
N ASP A 194 -25.53 -10.61 -15.87
CA ASP A 194 -26.83 -10.37 -16.49
C ASP A 194 -27.33 -11.61 -17.26
N GLU A 195 -28.27 -11.41 -18.18
CA GLU A 195 -28.86 -12.50 -18.98
C GLU A 195 -27.89 -13.19 -19.94
N ASP A 196 -26.84 -12.49 -20.38
CA ASP A 196 -25.80 -13.04 -21.26
C ASP A 196 -24.74 -13.83 -20.46
N GLY A 197 -24.77 -13.71 -19.14
CA GLY A 197 -23.91 -14.43 -18.21
C GLY A 197 -22.88 -13.54 -17.52
N PRO A 198 -21.93 -14.14 -16.78
CA PRO A 198 -20.92 -13.41 -16.03
C PRO A 198 -19.82 -12.85 -16.93
N ARG A 199 -19.42 -11.60 -16.66
CA ARG A 199 -18.27 -10.92 -17.26
C ARG A 199 -17.32 -10.44 -16.18
N ALA A 200 -16.03 -10.68 -16.34
CA ALA A 200 -14.98 -10.21 -15.45
C ALA A 200 -14.49 -8.85 -15.92
N ILE A 201 -14.70 -7.80 -15.12
CA ILE A 201 -14.31 -6.44 -15.48
C ILE A 201 -12.84 -6.23 -15.12
N VAL A 202 -11.96 -6.35 -16.11
CA VAL A 202 -10.50 -6.30 -15.88
C VAL A 202 -9.92 -4.90 -16.02
N CYS A 203 -10.65 -3.95 -16.60
CA CYS A 203 -10.21 -2.58 -16.85
C CYS A 203 -11.22 -1.52 -16.33
N PRO A 204 -11.48 -1.43 -15.01
CA PRO A 204 -12.51 -0.56 -14.45
C PRO A 204 -12.24 0.94 -14.59
N SER A 205 -11.02 1.36 -14.96
CA SER A 205 -10.69 2.78 -15.16
C SER A 205 -11.13 3.30 -16.53
N ALA A 206 -11.65 4.53 -16.56
CA ALA A 206 -11.98 5.26 -17.78
C ALA A 206 -10.75 5.66 -18.60
N ARG A 207 -9.53 5.56 -18.04
CA ARG A 207 -8.29 5.75 -18.80
C ARG A 207 -7.80 4.43 -19.39
N THR A 208 -7.40 4.45 -20.66
CA THR A 208 -6.84 3.27 -21.34
C THR A 208 -5.39 2.97 -20.93
N THR A 209 -4.68 3.98 -20.39
CA THR A 209 -3.28 3.87 -19.93
C THR A 209 -3.15 3.27 -18.54
N ASP A 210 -4.22 3.27 -17.75
CA ASP A 210 -4.22 2.63 -16.44
C ASP A 210 -4.16 1.11 -16.63
N ALA A 211 -3.48 0.43 -15.70
CA ALA A 211 -3.30 -1.01 -15.76
C ALA A 211 -4.65 -1.74 -15.66
N CYS A 212 -4.72 -2.87 -16.37
CA CYS A 212 -5.84 -3.80 -16.28
C CYS A 212 -5.37 -5.08 -15.61
N ALA A 213 -6.27 -5.78 -14.92
CA ALA A 213 -5.99 -7.09 -14.37
C ALA A 213 -5.56 -8.04 -15.49
N SER A 214 -4.44 -8.72 -15.29
CA SER A 214 -3.92 -9.70 -16.25
C SER A 214 -4.62 -11.05 -16.14
N GLU A 215 -5.23 -11.32 -14.99
CA GLU A 215 -5.88 -12.59 -14.65
C GLU A 215 -7.11 -12.33 -13.76
N PHE A 216 -8.06 -13.27 -13.78
CA PHE A 216 -9.23 -13.31 -12.90
C PHE A 216 -9.56 -14.77 -12.59
N SER A 217 -10.28 -15.01 -11.50
CA SER A 217 -10.39 -16.36 -10.93
C SER A 217 -11.53 -17.19 -11.49
N SER A 218 -12.62 -16.56 -11.93
CA SER A 218 -13.80 -17.27 -12.45
C SER A 218 -13.47 -18.09 -13.70
N SER A 219 -13.88 -19.36 -13.69
CA SER A 219 -13.77 -20.26 -14.85
C SER A 219 -14.91 -20.11 -15.87
N LYS A 220 -15.99 -19.43 -15.47
CA LYS A 220 -17.21 -19.23 -16.28
C LYS A 220 -17.31 -17.83 -16.87
N ALA A 221 -16.70 -16.82 -16.24
CA ALA A 221 -16.78 -15.45 -16.70
C ALA A 221 -15.99 -15.22 -17.98
N ALA A 222 -16.56 -14.45 -18.90
CA ALA A 222 -15.83 -13.91 -20.04
C ALA A 222 -15.02 -12.68 -19.61
N GLU A 223 -13.80 -12.51 -20.12
CA GLU A 223 -13.01 -11.30 -19.91
C GLU A 223 -13.69 -10.09 -20.57
N ASP A 224 -13.85 -8.99 -19.83
CA ASP A 224 -14.41 -7.73 -20.31
C ASP A 224 -13.43 -6.57 -20.04
N ARG A 225 -12.90 -6.01 -21.14
CA ARG A 225 -11.96 -4.87 -21.15
C ARG A 225 -12.64 -3.55 -21.52
N ASP A 226 -13.88 -3.62 -21.99
CA ASP A 226 -14.60 -2.49 -22.57
C ASP A 226 -15.48 -1.81 -21.53
N THR A 227 -16.02 -2.56 -20.57
CA THR A 227 -16.74 -2.03 -19.43
C THR A 227 -15.78 -1.36 -18.44
N PHE A 228 -16.13 -0.14 -18.01
CA PHE A 228 -15.39 0.66 -17.03
C PHE A 228 -16.35 1.51 -16.21
N TYR A 229 -15.83 2.15 -15.17
CA TYR A 229 -16.58 2.97 -14.23
C TYR A 229 -15.86 4.31 -14.04
N ASP A 230 -16.55 5.41 -14.38
CA ASP A 230 -16.04 6.76 -14.14
C ASP A 230 -15.70 6.94 -12.64
N THR A 231 -16.50 6.36 -11.73
CA THR A 231 -16.26 6.42 -10.26
C THR A 231 -15.07 5.60 -9.75
N LEU A 232 -14.44 4.77 -10.58
CA LEU A 232 -13.23 4.00 -10.21
C LEU A 232 -11.96 4.52 -10.92
N THR A 233 -12.05 5.67 -11.58
CA THR A 233 -10.90 6.31 -12.23
C THR A 233 -10.19 7.21 -11.22
N LEU A 234 -8.98 6.85 -10.81
CA LEU A 234 -8.20 7.65 -9.85
C LEU A 234 -7.71 8.98 -10.48
N PRO A 235 -7.83 10.15 -9.85
CA PRO A 235 -7.08 11.33 -10.26
C PRO A 235 -5.57 11.05 -10.29
N ALA A 236 -4.83 11.65 -11.23
CA ALA A 236 -3.37 11.56 -11.28
C ALA A 236 -2.72 12.17 -10.03
N SER A 237 -3.34 13.20 -9.45
CA SER A 237 -2.95 13.76 -8.16
C SER A 237 -4.13 13.90 -7.20
N LEU A 238 -3.93 13.46 -5.95
CA LEU A 238 -4.90 13.56 -4.87
C LEU A 238 -4.43 14.62 -3.86
N ALA A 239 -4.95 15.84 -3.98
CA ALA A 239 -4.58 16.96 -3.10
C ALA A 239 -5.21 16.82 -1.71
N LEU A 240 -4.39 16.61 -0.68
CA LEU A 240 -4.84 16.38 0.70
C LEU A 240 -4.90 17.65 1.56
N GLY A 241 -4.41 18.80 1.04
CA GLY A 241 -4.41 20.09 1.73
C GLY A 241 -3.00 20.67 1.89
N ASP A 242 -2.90 22.00 2.08
CA ASP A 242 -1.64 22.72 2.34
C ASP A 242 -0.47 22.37 1.39
N GLY A 243 -0.79 22.19 0.11
CA GLY A 243 0.19 21.82 -0.93
C GLY A 243 0.71 20.38 -0.82
N TRP A 244 0.11 19.55 0.02
CA TRP A 244 0.36 18.12 0.12
C TRP A 244 -0.54 17.36 -0.84
N ALA A 245 0.06 16.49 -1.64
CA ALA A 245 -0.67 15.66 -2.59
C ALA A 245 0.01 14.30 -2.73
N LEU A 246 -0.80 13.26 -2.94
CA LEU A 246 -0.33 11.97 -3.44
C LEU A 246 -0.29 12.04 -4.96
N SER A 247 0.73 11.45 -5.57
CA SER A 247 0.60 11.00 -6.95
C SER A 247 -0.27 9.73 -7.00
N THR A 248 -0.65 9.27 -8.17
CA THR A 248 -1.19 7.92 -8.37
C THR A 248 -0.54 7.21 -9.54
N ASP A 249 0.57 7.73 -10.06
CA ASP A 249 1.19 7.22 -11.29
C ASP A 249 1.64 5.76 -11.14
N ALA A 250 2.29 5.41 -10.02
CA ALA A 250 2.71 4.04 -9.76
C ALA A 250 1.50 3.16 -9.38
N THR A 251 0.59 3.67 -8.56
CA THR A 251 -0.64 2.99 -8.12
C THR A 251 -1.50 2.58 -9.32
N ARG A 252 -1.64 3.46 -10.33
CA ARG A 252 -2.41 3.19 -11.55
C ARG A 252 -1.72 2.24 -12.52
N ALA A 253 -0.41 2.01 -12.36
CA ALA A 253 0.36 1.09 -13.17
C ALA A 253 0.35 -0.36 -12.62
N GLU A 254 -0.18 -0.58 -11.40
CA GLU A 254 -0.27 -1.90 -10.77
C GLU A 254 -1.49 -2.71 -11.26
N ALA A 255 -1.25 -3.74 -12.07
CA ALA A 255 -2.28 -4.58 -12.68
C ALA A 255 -2.97 -5.54 -11.68
N ASP A 256 -2.31 -5.91 -10.58
CA ASP A 256 -2.77 -6.92 -9.62
C ASP A 256 -3.78 -6.37 -8.58
N ARG A 257 -3.99 -5.05 -8.54
CA ARG A 257 -4.81 -4.36 -7.52
C ARG A 257 -5.96 -3.53 -8.08
N VAL A 258 -6.41 -3.88 -9.27
CA VAL A 258 -7.38 -3.08 -10.03
C VAL A 258 -8.74 -2.90 -9.33
N GLY A 259 -9.22 -3.90 -8.59
CA GLY A 259 -10.40 -3.77 -7.70
C GLY A 259 -10.04 -3.41 -6.25
N GLY A 260 -8.75 -3.27 -5.94
CA GLY A 260 -8.22 -3.09 -4.59
C GLY A 260 -8.13 -4.39 -3.80
N VAL A 261 -8.12 -4.25 -2.48
CA VAL A 261 -8.07 -5.30 -1.47
C VAL A 261 -9.28 -5.16 -0.54
N ALA A 262 -9.69 -6.24 0.12
CA ALA A 262 -10.80 -6.17 1.07
C ALA A 262 -10.44 -5.31 2.30
N LEU A 263 -11.44 -4.70 2.94
CA LEU A 263 -11.24 -4.01 4.22
C LEU A 263 -10.70 -4.95 5.28
N PRO A 264 -9.97 -4.43 6.27
CA PRO A 264 -9.59 -5.21 7.45
C PRO A 264 -10.85 -5.74 8.14
N ALA A 265 -10.75 -6.91 8.76
CA ALA A 265 -11.84 -7.45 9.57
C ALA A 265 -12.18 -6.49 10.73
N ALA A 266 -13.41 -6.54 11.26
CA ALA A 266 -13.84 -5.56 12.29
C ALA A 266 -13.09 -5.71 13.62
N ASP A 267 -12.57 -6.91 13.87
CA ASP A 267 -11.72 -7.26 15.01
C ASP A 267 -10.23 -7.07 14.71
N SER A 268 -9.88 -6.64 13.49
CA SER A 268 -8.51 -6.25 13.18
C SER A 268 -8.10 -5.05 14.04
N PRO A 269 -6.86 -5.03 14.58
CA PRO A 269 -6.33 -3.86 15.28
C PRO A 269 -6.06 -2.69 14.32
N GLU A 270 -6.33 -2.86 13.03
CA GLU A 270 -6.15 -1.82 12.02
C GLU A 270 -7.27 -0.77 12.09
N HIS A 271 -6.88 0.48 11.94
CA HIS A 271 -7.81 1.61 11.97
C HIS A 271 -7.69 2.42 10.68
N LEU A 272 -8.82 2.78 10.09
CA LEU A 272 -8.87 3.69 8.95
C LEU A 272 -9.30 5.07 9.41
N GLU A 273 -8.42 6.04 9.19
CA GLU A 273 -8.69 7.45 9.43
C GLU A 273 -8.88 8.16 8.09
N VAL A 274 -10.06 8.75 7.87
CA VAL A 274 -10.34 9.52 6.65
C VAL A 274 -9.48 10.77 6.63
N VAL A 275 -8.76 10.99 5.53
CA VAL A 275 -7.88 12.15 5.33
C VAL A 275 -8.51 13.16 4.37
N ALA A 276 -9.04 12.70 3.23
CA ALA A 276 -9.71 13.56 2.25
C ALA A 276 -10.72 12.77 1.42
N ALA A 277 -11.75 13.43 0.89
CA ALA A 277 -12.77 12.83 0.04
C ALA A 277 -12.82 13.49 -1.34
N PHE A 278 -13.01 12.69 -2.38
CA PHE A 278 -13.04 13.08 -3.78
C PHE A 278 -14.28 12.44 -4.44
N GLY A 279 -15.47 12.97 -4.11
CA GLY A 279 -16.72 12.33 -4.49
C GLY A 279 -16.88 10.98 -3.77
N PRO A 280 -17.06 9.87 -4.49
CA PRO A 280 -17.24 8.55 -3.90
C PRO A 280 -15.90 7.83 -3.60
N LEU A 281 -14.76 8.42 -3.95
CA LEU A 281 -13.44 7.96 -3.53
C LEU A 281 -13.01 8.70 -2.27
N THR A 282 -12.39 7.99 -1.32
CA THR A 282 -11.85 8.59 -0.09
C THR A 282 -10.41 8.17 0.11
N VAL A 283 -9.52 9.13 0.34
CA VAL A 283 -8.16 8.85 0.81
C VAL A 283 -8.23 8.66 2.32
N ALA A 284 -7.75 7.51 2.78
CA ALA A 284 -7.65 7.18 4.19
C ALA A 284 -6.21 6.82 4.55
N ARG A 285 -5.86 7.08 5.82
CA ARG A 285 -4.67 6.53 6.45
C ARG A 285 -5.07 5.24 7.15
N ARG A 286 -4.47 4.13 6.74
CA ARG A 286 -4.56 2.83 7.39
C ARG A 286 -3.46 2.74 8.43
N ASP A 287 -3.86 2.77 9.69
CA ASP A 287 -2.97 2.59 10.83
C ASP A 287 -2.88 1.10 11.18
N VAL A 288 -1.65 0.64 11.37
CA VAL A 288 -1.30 -0.68 11.90
C VAL A 288 -0.58 -0.52 13.23
N VAL A 289 -0.56 -1.58 14.03
CA VAL A 289 0.12 -1.57 15.34
C VAL A 289 1.62 -1.30 15.14
N SER A 290 2.17 -0.40 15.95
CA SER A 290 3.62 -0.20 16.08
C SER A 290 4.10 -0.79 17.40
N ASP A 291 5.29 -1.38 17.38
CA ASP A 291 5.90 -2.02 18.54
C ASP A 291 6.82 -1.08 19.36
N VAL A 292 6.93 0.18 18.94
CA VAL A 292 7.65 1.22 19.69
C VAL A 292 6.65 2.24 20.22
N ASP A 293 6.70 2.45 21.53
CA ASP A 293 5.82 3.38 22.24
C ASP A 293 5.88 4.79 21.62
N GLY A 294 4.69 5.38 21.42
CA GLY A 294 4.54 6.73 20.89
C GLY A 294 4.56 6.84 19.36
N LEU A 295 4.76 5.71 18.65
CA LEU A 295 4.61 5.60 17.21
C LEU A 295 3.31 4.90 16.83
N ARG A 296 2.78 5.28 15.67
CA ARG A 296 1.70 4.58 14.99
C ARG A 296 2.08 4.41 13.53
N SER A 297 2.24 3.17 13.09
CA SER A 297 2.67 2.87 11.73
C SER A 297 1.48 2.92 10.79
N SER A 298 1.67 3.46 9.59
CA SER A 298 0.56 3.81 8.71
C SER A 298 0.92 3.67 7.22
N SER A 299 -0.09 3.47 6.40
CA SER A 299 -0.03 3.58 4.93
C SER A 299 -1.22 4.36 4.38
N TYR A 300 -1.07 4.95 3.20
CA TYR A 300 -2.20 5.56 2.49
C TYR A 300 -2.94 4.53 1.65
N VAL A 301 -4.28 4.62 1.65
CA VAL A 301 -5.16 3.84 0.80
C VAL A 301 -6.24 4.74 0.21
N VAL A 302 -6.74 4.39 -0.97
CA VAL A 302 -7.95 4.97 -1.55
C VAL A 302 -9.10 3.98 -1.38
N THR A 303 -10.13 4.33 -0.62
CA THR A 303 -11.33 3.50 -0.51
C THR A 303 -12.25 3.75 -1.69
N THR A 304 -12.73 2.67 -2.30
CA THR A 304 -13.67 2.69 -3.43
C THR A 304 -15.11 2.91 -2.93
N PRO A 305 -16.06 3.24 -3.83
CA PRO A 305 -17.46 3.47 -3.46
C PRO A 305 -18.15 2.25 -2.85
N PHE A 306 -17.65 1.05 -3.15
CA PHE A 306 -18.16 -0.22 -2.63
C PHE A 306 -17.31 -0.77 -1.48
N GLY A 307 -16.39 0.05 -0.95
CA GLY A 307 -15.67 -0.23 0.29
C GLY A 307 -14.41 -1.08 0.13
N SER A 308 -13.92 -1.40 -1.08
CA SER A 308 -12.55 -1.95 -1.18
C SER A 308 -11.49 -0.87 -0.96
N MET A 309 -10.25 -1.26 -0.69
CA MET A 309 -9.11 -0.35 -0.54
C MET A 309 -8.11 -0.56 -1.67
N ILE A 310 -7.73 0.50 -2.36
CA ILE A 310 -6.58 0.49 -3.29
C ILE A 310 -5.38 1.02 -2.50
N PRO A 311 -4.37 0.20 -2.18
CA PRO A 311 -3.15 0.69 -1.54
C PRO A 311 -2.45 1.69 -2.45
N VAL A 312 -2.04 2.83 -1.88
CA VAL A 312 -1.22 3.81 -2.61
C VAL A 312 0.20 3.27 -2.66
N ALA A 313 0.80 3.22 -3.84
CA ALA A 313 2.17 2.74 -4.02
C ALA A 313 3.18 3.63 -3.29
N ASP A 314 4.31 3.05 -2.85
CA ASP A 314 5.31 3.80 -2.08
C ASP A 314 5.90 4.97 -2.88
N ALA A 315 6.07 4.81 -4.19
CA ALA A 315 6.55 5.86 -5.10
C ALA A 315 5.62 7.09 -5.16
N ASP A 316 4.35 6.92 -4.82
CA ASP A 316 3.33 7.96 -4.93
C ASP A 316 3.19 8.82 -3.66
N VAL A 317 3.87 8.44 -2.57
CA VAL A 317 3.80 9.13 -1.28
C VAL A 317 5.04 10.03 -1.09
N PRO A 318 4.86 11.34 -0.86
CA PRO A 318 5.96 12.25 -0.60
C PRO A 318 6.88 11.78 0.52
N GLY A 319 8.20 11.76 0.27
CA GLY A 319 9.23 11.42 1.27
C GLY A 319 9.58 9.94 1.39
N LEU A 320 8.89 9.02 0.69
CA LEU A 320 9.23 7.60 0.72
C LEU A 320 10.39 7.22 -0.21
N ASP A 321 10.50 7.82 -1.39
CA ASP A 321 11.67 7.61 -2.23
C ASP A 321 12.88 8.29 -1.58
N TYR A 322 13.70 7.46 -0.91
CA TYR A 322 14.86 7.93 -0.18
C TYR A 322 15.94 8.49 -1.12
N LEU A 323 16.01 7.99 -2.35
CA LEU A 323 17.02 8.36 -3.34
C LEU A 323 16.71 9.74 -3.96
N ASP A 324 15.43 10.13 -3.96
CA ASP A 324 14.97 11.44 -4.43
C ASP A 324 15.13 12.58 -3.40
N ILE A 325 15.57 12.26 -2.18
CA ILE A 325 15.88 13.28 -1.16
C ILE A 325 17.26 13.90 -1.44
N THR A 326 17.28 15.23 -1.54
CA THR A 326 18.51 16.01 -1.57
C THR A 326 18.99 16.28 -0.14
N TRP A 327 20.09 15.64 0.25
CA TRP A 327 20.67 15.75 1.60
C TRP A 327 21.71 16.89 1.71
N ASP A 328 21.69 17.61 2.83
CA ASP A 328 22.53 18.79 3.09
C ASP A 328 23.97 18.44 3.51
N ASP A 329 24.24 17.17 3.84
CA ASP A 329 25.56 16.74 4.32
C ASP A 329 26.56 16.40 3.21
N GLY A 330 26.13 16.47 1.95
CA GLY A 330 26.96 16.20 0.77
C GLY A 330 27.41 14.75 0.62
N VAL A 331 26.84 13.81 1.39
CA VAL A 331 27.09 12.39 1.23
C VAL A 331 26.21 11.85 0.10
N ASP A 332 26.86 11.30 -0.93
CA ASP A 332 26.16 10.64 -2.02
C ASP A 332 25.54 9.32 -1.54
N ARG A 333 24.23 9.24 -1.67
CA ARG A 333 23.42 8.07 -1.30
C ARG A 333 22.62 7.54 -2.48
N SER A 334 22.92 7.96 -3.71
CA SER A 334 22.21 7.59 -4.93
C SER A 334 22.44 6.13 -5.36
N THR A 335 23.27 5.38 -4.64
CA THR A 335 23.58 3.98 -4.96
C THR A 335 22.72 3.06 -4.12
N ARG A 336 21.93 2.20 -4.78
CA ARG A 336 21.18 1.14 -4.12
C ARG A 336 22.16 0.21 -3.39
N VAL A 337 22.13 0.21 -2.06
CA VAL A 337 23.00 -0.65 -1.24
C VAL A 337 22.26 -1.91 -0.76
N ALA A 338 20.95 -2.00 -1.03
CA ALA A 338 20.13 -3.21 -0.88
C ALA A 338 19.74 -3.75 -2.27
N ASP A 339 19.43 -5.05 -2.36
CA ASP A 339 18.97 -5.70 -3.60
C ASP A 339 17.44 -5.73 -3.65
N GLY A 340 16.85 -5.61 -4.85
CA GLY A 340 15.40 -5.62 -5.07
C GLY A 340 14.76 -4.22 -5.14
N ASP A 341 13.46 -4.16 -5.48
CA ASP A 341 12.71 -2.90 -5.58
C ASP A 341 12.52 -2.22 -4.21
N TRP A 342 12.52 -3.00 -3.13
CA TRP A 342 12.51 -2.56 -1.72
C TRP A 342 13.73 -1.72 -1.30
N ALA A 343 14.79 -1.71 -2.12
CA ALA A 343 15.99 -0.92 -1.85
C ALA A 343 15.80 0.58 -2.05
N ASN A 344 14.68 1.01 -2.63
CA ASN A 344 14.43 2.41 -3.01
C ASN A 344 13.56 3.15 -2.01
N TYR A 345 12.58 2.46 -1.42
CA TYR A 345 11.54 3.09 -0.61
C TYR A 345 11.78 2.90 0.87
N ALA A 346 11.81 4.02 1.59
CA ALA A 346 11.84 4.00 3.03
C ALA A 346 10.60 3.28 3.61
N GLN A 347 10.75 2.80 4.83
CA GLN A 347 9.70 2.03 5.52
C GLN A 347 9.34 2.72 6.83
N ALA A 348 8.17 2.40 7.36
CA ALA A 348 7.78 2.81 8.70
C ALA A 348 8.74 2.27 9.77
N PRO A 349 9.25 3.10 10.70
CA PRO A 349 9.93 2.60 11.88
C PRO A 349 9.00 1.75 12.75
N ALA A 350 9.58 0.72 13.39
CA ALA A 350 8.91 -0.08 14.41
C ALA A 350 7.65 -0.81 13.93
N VAL A 351 7.67 -1.29 12.69
CA VAL A 351 6.67 -2.23 12.16
C VAL A 351 7.19 -3.65 12.29
N GLY A 352 6.39 -4.52 12.89
CA GLY A 352 6.71 -5.93 13.08
C GLY A 352 7.11 -6.67 11.80
N THR A 353 7.79 -7.78 11.99
CA THR A 353 8.24 -8.69 10.92
C THR A 353 7.08 -9.07 9.97
N CYS A 354 7.34 -9.00 8.65
CA CYS A 354 6.39 -9.32 7.59
C CYS A 354 5.13 -8.43 7.53
N SER A 355 5.08 -7.36 8.31
CA SER A 355 4.10 -6.30 8.16
C SER A 355 4.69 -5.17 7.34
N THR A 356 3.88 -4.53 6.52
CA THR A 356 4.30 -3.38 5.72
C THR A 356 3.52 -2.15 6.15
N ALA A 357 4.24 -1.07 6.40
CA ALA A 357 3.68 0.27 6.49
C ALA A 357 4.67 1.27 5.90
N GLN A 358 4.14 2.34 5.35
CA GLN A 358 4.92 3.34 4.61
C GLN A 358 5.69 4.27 5.54
N PHE A 359 5.05 4.72 6.61
CA PHE A 359 5.61 5.66 7.58
C PHE A 359 5.06 5.41 8.97
N SER A 360 5.68 6.02 9.98
CA SER A 360 5.09 6.06 11.33
C SER A 360 4.81 7.49 11.74
N VAL A 361 3.64 7.72 12.31
CA VAL A 361 3.27 9.02 12.89
C VAL A 361 3.76 9.09 14.32
N GLU A 362 4.49 10.15 14.64
CA GLU A 362 4.94 10.44 16.00
C GLU A 362 3.86 11.21 16.78
N SER A 363 3.53 10.73 17.98
CA SER A 363 2.52 11.36 18.85
C SER A 363 3.02 12.55 19.68
N SER A 364 4.34 12.73 19.82
CA SER A 364 4.93 13.69 20.77
C SER A 364 6.19 14.40 20.23
N HIS A 365 6.12 14.85 18.97
CA HIS A 365 7.25 15.50 18.30
C HIS A 365 7.79 16.72 19.07
N ASP A 366 9.07 16.67 19.45
CA ASP A 366 9.82 17.79 20.02
C ASP A 366 10.77 18.37 18.96
N ALA A 367 10.40 19.50 18.36
CA ALA A 367 11.19 20.14 17.31
C ALA A 367 12.65 20.46 17.72
N THR A 368 12.96 20.56 19.03
CA THR A 368 14.33 20.80 19.50
C THR A 368 15.22 19.54 19.46
N ALA A 369 14.59 18.37 19.38
CA ALA A 369 15.25 17.07 19.24
C ALA A 369 15.49 16.66 17.77
N TRP A 370 15.17 17.54 16.83
CA TRP A 370 15.30 17.34 15.38
C TRP A 370 15.99 18.53 14.72
N ARG A 371 16.61 18.30 13.57
CA ARG A 371 17.22 19.34 12.74
C ARG A 371 16.89 19.09 11.28
N THR A 372 16.77 20.16 10.48
CA THR A 372 16.73 20.04 9.03
C THR A 372 18.02 19.39 8.50
N ALA A 373 17.88 18.53 7.50
CA ALA A 373 18.97 17.78 6.90
C ALA A 373 18.86 17.59 5.39
N GLY A 374 17.78 18.06 4.77
CA GLY A 374 17.61 17.96 3.33
C GLY A 374 16.23 18.42 2.88
N ARG A 375 15.91 18.12 1.62
CA ARG A 375 14.58 18.31 1.04
C ARG A 375 14.18 17.18 0.12
N THR A 376 12.88 16.90 0.08
CA THR A 376 12.27 16.02 -0.91
C THR A 376 12.24 16.68 -2.30
N ALA A 377 11.99 15.89 -3.35
CA ALA A 377 11.87 16.41 -4.72
C ALA A 377 10.73 17.43 -4.90
N ASP A 378 9.64 17.29 -4.14
CA ASP A 378 8.52 18.24 -4.08
C ASP A 378 8.79 19.46 -3.16
N GLY A 379 9.99 19.56 -2.57
CA GLY A 379 10.48 20.75 -1.88
C GLY A 379 10.16 20.82 -0.38
N ARG A 380 9.73 19.71 0.23
CA ARG A 380 9.45 19.63 1.68
C ARG A 380 10.75 19.50 2.46
N ASP A 381 10.80 20.11 3.63
CA ASP A 381 11.95 19.96 4.52
C ASP A 381 11.98 18.53 5.07
N VAL A 382 13.18 17.94 5.03
CA VAL A 382 13.49 16.65 5.66
C VAL A 382 14.22 16.92 6.96
N VAL A 383 13.73 16.36 8.05
CA VAL A 383 14.34 16.49 9.39
C VAL A 383 14.95 15.16 9.84
N VAL A 384 16.01 15.23 10.64
CA VAL A 384 16.64 14.06 11.25
C VAL A 384 16.83 14.29 12.75
N PRO A 385 16.80 13.23 13.57
CA PRO A 385 17.00 13.37 15.01
C PRO A 385 18.43 13.83 15.33
N VAL A 386 18.57 14.64 16.38
CA VAL A 386 19.87 15.04 16.92
C VAL A 386 20.41 14.02 17.92
N ALA A 387 21.69 14.15 18.31
CA ALA A 387 22.30 13.28 19.31
C ALA A 387 21.51 13.33 20.64
N GLY A 388 21.26 12.15 21.22
CA GLY A 388 20.49 12.02 22.47
C GLY A 388 18.97 11.99 22.28
N ASN A 389 18.45 11.96 21.05
CA ASN A 389 17.02 11.81 20.80
C ASN A 389 16.55 10.42 21.30
N PRO A 390 15.61 10.37 22.27
CA PRO A 390 15.19 9.12 22.90
C PRO A 390 14.38 8.22 21.95
N LEU A 391 13.61 8.80 21.03
CA LEU A 391 12.84 8.05 20.05
C LEU A 391 13.77 7.36 19.05
N ALA A 392 14.80 8.06 18.57
CA ALA A 392 15.78 7.46 17.68
C ALA A 392 16.53 6.29 18.33
N ALA A 393 16.84 6.39 19.63
CA ALA A 393 17.40 5.27 20.40
C ALA A 393 16.43 4.09 20.50
N ALA A 394 15.16 4.34 20.83
CA ALA A 394 14.14 3.30 20.93
C ALA A 394 13.92 2.58 19.58
N VAL A 395 13.84 3.33 18.48
CA VAL A 395 13.73 2.77 17.12
C VAL A 395 14.97 1.95 16.77
N HIS A 396 16.17 2.45 17.08
CA HIS A 396 17.41 1.72 16.82
C HIS A 396 17.48 0.40 17.61
N ASP A 397 17.19 0.43 18.91
CA ASP A 397 17.18 -0.77 19.77
C ASP A 397 16.17 -1.81 19.30
N TRP A 398 14.99 -1.34 18.87
CA TRP A 398 13.97 -2.21 18.31
C TRP A 398 14.44 -2.84 17.00
N GLN A 399 14.99 -2.06 16.07
CA GLN A 399 15.50 -2.57 14.80
C GLN A 399 16.67 -3.55 15.00
N LEU A 400 17.57 -3.25 15.94
CA LEU A 400 18.68 -4.13 16.29
C LEU A 400 18.22 -5.47 16.87
N SER A 401 17.09 -5.51 17.61
CA SER A 401 16.59 -6.74 18.20
C SER A 401 15.70 -7.57 17.27
N HIS A 402 15.04 -6.94 16.29
CA HIS A 402 14.03 -7.60 15.45
C HIS A 402 14.47 -7.84 14.00
N SER A 403 15.45 -7.10 13.47
CA SER A 403 16.03 -7.38 12.16
C SER A 403 16.67 -8.76 12.16
N GLY A 404 16.17 -9.70 11.36
CA GLY A 404 16.61 -11.10 11.47
C GLY A 404 16.61 -11.89 10.16
N THR A 405 17.28 -13.03 10.15
CA THR A 405 17.26 -14.00 9.05
C THR A 405 17.27 -15.41 9.62
N ILE A 406 16.98 -16.42 8.80
CA ILE A 406 17.19 -17.82 9.20
C ILE A 406 18.63 -18.25 8.92
N ASP A 407 19.30 -18.81 9.92
CA ASP A 407 20.62 -19.44 9.75
C ASP A 407 20.46 -20.78 9.02
N GLU A 408 21.03 -20.90 7.81
CA GLU A 408 20.88 -22.11 7.01
C GLU A 408 21.49 -23.39 7.62
N LYS A 409 22.41 -23.29 8.58
CA LYS A 409 23.08 -24.45 9.17
C LYS A 409 22.29 -24.99 10.35
N THR A 410 21.66 -24.12 11.13
CA THR A 410 20.89 -24.50 12.32
C THR A 410 19.39 -24.51 12.07
N GLY A 411 18.91 -23.75 11.09
CA GLY A 411 17.49 -23.48 10.85
C GLY A 411 16.88 -22.52 11.88
N GLU A 412 17.70 -21.89 12.73
CA GLU A 412 17.23 -20.98 13.78
C GLU A 412 17.20 -19.54 13.29
N THR A 413 16.26 -18.75 13.82
CA THR A 413 16.24 -17.30 13.61
C THR A 413 17.44 -16.66 14.32
N VAL A 414 18.23 -15.89 13.57
CA VAL A 414 19.27 -15.00 14.09
C VAL A 414 18.83 -13.55 13.88
N THR A 415 19.16 -12.66 14.81
CA THR A 415 18.78 -11.23 14.74
C THR A 415 19.96 -10.29 14.94
N GLY A 416 19.73 -9.00 14.68
CA GLY A 416 20.68 -7.93 14.90
C GLY A 416 21.96 -8.05 14.07
N LEU A 417 23.10 -7.77 14.69
CA LEU A 417 24.39 -7.79 13.99
C LEU A 417 24.73 -9.16 13.41
N ASP A 418 24.32 -10.24 14.06
CA ASP A 418 24.55 -11.61 13.60
C ASP A 418 23.71 -11.93 12.35
N ALA A 419 22.56 -11.27 12.20
CA ALA A 419 21.73 -11.31 11.00
C ALA A 419 22.19 -10.36 9.88
N GLY A 420 23.21 -9.53 10.13
CA GLY A 420 23.74 -8.56 9.17
C GLY A 420 23.14 -7.16 9.27
N TYR A 421 22.43 -6.83 10.36
CA TYR A 421 22.04 -5.45 10.65
C TYR A 421 23.27 -4.54 10.73
N ARG A 422 23.19 -3.33 10.18
CA ARG A 422 24.37 -2.49 9.90
C ARG A 422 24.85 -1.63 11.06
N PHE A 423 23.97 -1.32 12.01
CA PHE A 423 24.22 -0.26 13.00
C PHE A 423 24.36 -0.87 14.40
N ALA A 424 25.58 -0.97 14.90
CA ALA A 424 25.86 -1.54 16.22
C ALA A 424 25.49 -0.57 17.35
N THR A 425 25.46 0.73 17.07
CA THR A 425 25.16 1.77 18.03
C THR A 425 24.16 2.79 17.48
N THR A 426 23.44 3.45 18.39
CA THR A 426 22.55 4.57 18.02
C THR A 426 23.34 5.71 17.37
N GLU A 427 24.60 5.93 17.75
CA GLU A 427 25.45 6.96 17.17
C GLU A 427 25.74 6.70 15.69
N GLU A 428 26.02 5.44 15.31
CA GLU A 428 26.18 5.04 13.91
C GLU A 428 24.88 5.20 13.12
N PHE A 429 23.76 4.81 13.73
CA PHE A 429 22.42 4.95 13.15
C PHE A 429 22.05 6.43 12.87
N LEU A 430 22.32 7.32 13.83
CA LEU A 430 22.11 8.76 13.70
C LEU A 430 23.06 9.40 12.68
N ALA A 431 24.34 9.02 12.70
CA ALA A 431 25.33 9.52 11.75
C ALA A 431 24.98 9.16 10.30
N ALA A 432 24.37 7.99 10.09
CA ALA A 432 23.88 7.54 8.80
C ALA A 432 22.56 8.19 8.37
N GLN A 433 21.93 8.99 9.24
CA GLN A 433 20.60 9.58 9.04
C GLN A 433 19.57 8.51 8.69
N SER A 434 19.63 7.38 9.41
CA SER A 434 18.81 6.19 9.15
C SER A 434 17.34 6.39 9.48
N LEU A 435 17.03 7.29 10.41
CA LEU A 435 15.68 7.77 10.71
C LEU A 435 15.58 9.23 10.26
N TYR A 436 14.50 9.55 9.55
CA TYR A 436 14.19 10.90 9.14
C TYR A 436 12.68 11.15 9.18
N GLY A 437 12.28 12.41 9.11
CA GLY A 437 10.89 12.84 9.13
C GLY A 437 10.57 13.81 8.00
N VAL A 438 9.34 13.72 7.50
CA VAL A 438 8.72 14.67 6.58
C VAL A 438 7.37 15.08 7.14
N GLN A 439 6.99 16.35 7.01
CA GLN A 439 5.70 16.80 7.52
C GLN A 439 4.56 16.31 6.61
N GLY A 440 3.59 15.64 7.23
CA GLY A 440 2.37 15.14 6.63
C GLY A 440 1.31 16.21 6.37
N PRO A 441 0.17 15.84 5.75
CA PRO A 441 -0.88 16.77 5.35
C PRO A 441 -1.61 17.44 6.52
N GLY A 442 -1.71 16.80 7.69
CA GLY A 442 -2.32 17.36 8.90
C GLY A 442 -1.31 18.10 9.79
N GLY A 443 -0.07 18.29 9.32
CA GLY A 443 1.01 18.88 10.09
C GLY A 443 1.74 17.92 11.04
N GLU A 444 1.30 16.65 11.11
CA GLU A 444 1.99 15.58 11.82
C GLU A 444 3.33 15.23 11.15
N TRP A 445 4.23 14.57 11.88
CA TRP A 445 5.49 14.09 11.30
C TRP A 445 5.36 12.63 10.88
N HIS A 446 5.56 12.39 9.58
CA HIS A 446 5.75 11.06 9.01
C HIS A 446 7.22 10.70 9.18
N LEU A 447 7.47 9.68 9.99
CA LEU A 447 8.81 9.16 10.22
C LEU A 447 9.07 7.96 9.31
N HIS A 448 10.30 7.91 8.82
CA HIS A 448 10.73 6.96 7.80
C HIS A 448 12.10 6.39 8.17
N LEU A 449 12.28 5.11 7.88
CA LEU A 449 13.55 4.41 7.96
C LEU A 449 14.11 4.15 6.58
N ARG A 450 15.40 4.44 6.44
CA ARG A 450 16.16 4.01 5.26
C ARG A 450 16.04 2.50 5.07
N PRO A 451 15.91 2.00 3.83
CA PRO A 451 15.81 0.56 3.54
C PRO A 451 16.90 -0.32 4.19
N GLU A 452 18.10 0.23 4.37
CA GLU A 452 19.23 -0.50 4.98
C GLU A 452 19.16 -0.59 6.51
N ALA A 453 18.27 0.18 7.12
CA ALA A 453 18.03 0.28 8.55
C ALA A 453 16.73 -0.42 8.98
N THR A 454 16.10 -1.15 8.07
CA THR A 454 14.83 -1.84 8.31
C THR A 454 15.05 -3.29 8.74
N ASN A 455 14.00 -3.81 9.37
CA ASN A 455 13.83 -5.21 9.70
C ASN A 455 13.54 -6.01 8.42
N VAL A 456 14.59 -6.59 7.82
CA VAL A 456 14.41 -7.51 6.69
C VAL A 456 14.48 -8.94 7.20
N VAL A 457 13.34 -9.58 7.39
CA VAL A 457 13.25 -11.04 7.45
C VAL A 457 13.14 -11.59 6.03
N TYR A 458 14.17 -12.32 5.62
CA TYR A 458 14.36 -12.84 4.26
C TYR A 458 13.21 -13.69 3.72
N GLU A 459 12.38 -14.27 4.60
CA GLU A 459 11.26 -15.14 4.23
C GLU A 459 9.99 -14.37 3.80
N CYS A 460 9.99 -13.05 3.97
CA CYS A 460 8.84 -12.18 3.67
C CYS A 460 9.12 -11.13 2.60
N ALA A 461 10.24 -11.28 1.86
CA ALA A 461 10.71 -10.35 0.83
C ALA A 461 10.70 -10.96 -0.58
#